data_AF-A0A0F9KC22-F1
#
_entry.id   AF-A0A0F9KC22-F1
#
_cell.length_a   1.000
_cell.length_b   1.000
_cell.length_c   1.000
_cell.angle_alpha   90.00
_cell.angle_beta   90.00
_cell.angle_gamma   90.00
#
_symmetry.space_group_name_H-M   'P 1'
#
loop_
_entity.id
_entity.type
_entity.pdbx_description
1 polymer ?
#
loop_
_entity_poly.entity_id
_entity_poly.type
_entity_poly.pdbx_seq_one_letter_code
_entity_poly.pdbx_strand_id
1 'polypeptide(L)'
;MPKFAKGSKINCYKTREQLEKCLKGYGCEVVVTNDANGKGTLFVGWTFGGLPYRFEIPMPDRKDYERTEVTGDLRSQELTDKFHEQAARQYWRLAKEYIYMHMEFLEVTGCEFHEAFAPLLVTKSGDNVWQLAAVKAREIGKEGGDLLALMGPKE
;
A
#
# COMPACT_ATOMS: atom_id res chain seq x y z
N MET A 1 -14.78 2.71 -11.09
CA MET A 1 -14.64 1.92 -9.83
C MET A 1 -13.81 0.68 -10.11
N PRO A 2 -12.66 0.50 -9.43
CA PRO A 2 -11.90 -0.72 -9.62
C PRO A 2 -12.60 -1.86 -8.86
N LYS A 3 -13.12 -2.85 -9.60
CA LYS A 3 -13.68 -4.11 -9.09
C LYS A 3 -12.54 -4.99 -8.55
N PHE A 4 -11.94 -4.65 -7.41
CA PHE A 4 -11.04 -5.58 -6.73
C PHE A 4 -11.80 -6.37 -5.66
N ALA A 5 -11.92 -7.68 -5.95
CA ALA A 5 -12.34 -8.78 -5.08
C ALA A 5 -13.65 -8.63 -4.29
N LYS A 6 -14.65 -9.38 -4.77
CA LYS A 6 -15.92 -9.69 -4.10
C LYS A 6 -15.64 -10.36 -2.74
N GLY A 7 -15.83 -9.61 -1.65
CA GLY A 7 -15.95 -10.10 -0.26
C GLY A 7 -14.69 -10.71 0.37
N SER A 8 -13.78 -9.89 0.91
CA SER A 8 -12.74 -10.41 1.80
C SER A 8 -13.36 -10.84 3.13
N LYS A 9 -13.49 -12.16 3.34
CA LYS A 9 -13.93 -12.75 4.63
C LYS A 9 -12.88 -12.68 5.74
N ILE A 10 -11.67 -12.21 5.43
CA ILE A 10 -10.55 -12.12 6.37
C ILE A 10 -10.67 -10.80 7.14
N ASN A 11 -10.67 -10.90 8.46
CA ASN A 11 -10.65 -9.75 9.37
C ASN A 11 -9.32 -8.98 9.23
N CYS A 12 -9.37 -7.64 9.31
CA CYS A 12 -8.23 -6.73 9.34
C CYS A 12 -7.12 -7.19 10.31
N TYR A 13 -7.47 -7.68 11.51
CA TYR A 13 -6.50 -8.17 12.50
C TYR A 13 -5.65 -9.34 11.96
N LYS A 14 -6.30 -10.28 11.28
CA LYS A 14 -5.59 -11.43 10.68
C LYS A 14 -4.69 -10.97 9.53
N THR A 15 -5.12 -9.97 8.76
CA THR A 15 -4.28 -9.38 7.71
C THR A 15 -3.06 -8.67 8.29
N ARG A 16 -3.18 -7.96 9.42
CA ARG A 16 -2.04 -7.37 10.15
C ARG A 16 -1.06 -8.42 10.61
N GLU A 17 -1.56 -9.46 11.27
CA GLU A 17 -0.72 -10.56 11.75
C GLU A 17 0.04 -11.22 10.59
N GLN A 18 -0.60 -11.42 9.44
CA GLN A 18 0.04 -11.95 8.23
C GLN A 18 1.13 -11.03 7.68
N LEU A 19 0.91 -9.71 7.71
CA LEU A 19 1.90 -8.71 7.30
C LEU A 19 3.11 -8.72 8.24
N GLU A 20 2.87 -8.69 9.55
CA GLU A 20 3.92 -8.71 10.57
C GLU A 20 4.76 -9.99 10.48
N LYS A 21 4.12 -11.14 10.34
CA LYS A 21 4.84 -12.42 10.15
C LYS A 21 5.67 -12.43 8.87
N CYS A 22 5.14 -11.91 7.77
CA CYS A 22 5.88 -11.81 6.51
C CYS A 22 7.11 -10.91 6.68
N LEU A 23 6.93 -9.66 7.11
CA LEU A 23 8.04 -8.72 7.28
C LEU A 23 9.13 -9.26 8.22
N LYS A 24 8.74 -9.84 9.37
CA LYS A 24 9.70 -10.48 10.28
C LYS A 24 10.41 -11.68 9.64
N GLY A 25 9.71 -12.46 8.83
CA GLY A 25 10.28 -13.59 8.08
C GLY A 25 11.38 -13.18 7.11
N TYR A 26 11.28 -11.98 6.52
CA TYR A 26 12.33 -11.39 5.67
C TYR A 26 13.37 -10.57 6.44
N GLY A 27 13.37 -10.61 7.78
CA GLY A 27 14.38 -9.96 8.61
C GLY A 27 14.10 -8.50 8.99
N CYS A 28 12.87 -8.01 8.83
CA CYS A 28 12.52 -6.69 9.36
C CYS A 28 12.44 -6.71 10.90
N GLU A 29 12.98 -5.68 11.57
CA GLU A 29 13.16 -5.70 13.03
C GLU A 29 11.95 -5.13 13.77
N VAL A 30 11.60 -3.88 13.48
CA VAL A 30 10.42 -3.22 14.03
C VAL A 30 9.31 -3.34 13.01
N VAL A 31 8.10 -3.73 13.43
CA VAL A 31 6.91 -3.65 12.57
C VAL A 31 5.80 -2.98 13.39
N VAL A 32 5.29 -1.86 12.89
CA VAL A 32 4.19 -1.10 13.50
C VAL A 32 3.05 -1.03 12.50
N THR A 33 1.90 -1.55 12.90
CA THR A 33 0.65 -1.42 12.15
C THR A 33 -0.31 -0.54 12.94
N ASN A 34 -0.92 0.45 12.28
CA ASN A 34 -1.92 1.31 12.90
C ASN A 34 -3.01 1.65 11.88
N ASP A 35 -4.26 1.40 12.25
CA ASP A 35 -5.39 2.15 11.74
C ASP A 35 -5.85 3.07 12.86
N ALA A 36 -5.56 4.35 12.74
CA ALA A 36 -6.23 5.28 13.63
C ALA A 36 -7.72 5.24 13.26
N ASN A 37 -8.54 4.59 14.08
CA ASN A 37 -10.01 4.59 14.06
C ASN A 37 -10.56 6.02 14.23
N GLY A 38 -10.18 6.93 13.34
CA GLY A 38 -10.42 8.38 13.44
C GLY A 38 -9.42 9.29 12.71
N LYS A 39 -8.19 8.85 12.34
CA LYS A 39 -7.28 9.69 11.52
C LYS A 39 -7.28 9.36 10.02
N GLY A 40 -8.06 8.37 9.59
CA GLY A 40 -8.32 8.13 8.16
C GLY A 40 -7.11 7.64 7.36
N THR A 41 -6.11 7.01 7.99
CA THR A 41 -4.93 6.47 7.29
C THR A 41 -4.56 5.10 7.85
N LEU A 42 -4.31 4.15 6.95
CA LEU A 42 -3.69 2.87 7.23
C LEU A 42 -2.19 3.06 7.16
N PHE A 43 -1.50 2.61 8.20
CA PHE A 43 -0.05 2.71 8.32
C PHE A 43 0.56 1.33 8.56
N VAL A 44 1.61 1.02 7.81
CA VAL A 44 2.51 -0.12 8.04
C VAL A 44 3.94 0.40 7.96
N GLY A 45 4.64 0.43 9.08
CA GLY A 45 6.03 0.88 9.15
C GLY A 45 6.96 -0.24 9.62
N TRP A 46 8.17 -0.28 9.07
CA TRP A 46 9.18 -1.25 9.49
C TRP A 46 10.61 -0.74 9.38
N THR A 47 11.55 -1.46 9.99
CA THR A 47 12.99 -1.23 9.80
C THR A 47 13.67 -2.45 9.20
N PHE A 48 14.63 -2.23 8.31
CA PHE A 48 15.48 -3.27 7.73
C PHE A 48 16.90 -2.73 7.57
N GLY A 49 17.89 -3.39 8.16
CA GLY A 49 19.28 -2.93 8.11
C GLY A 49 19.48 -1.53 8.69
N GLY A 50 18.70 -1.17 9.71
CA GLY A 50 18.70 0.17 10.32
C GLY A 50 18.01 1.27 9.49
N LEU A 51 17.42 0.95 8.34
CA LEU A 51 16.69 1.90 7.50
C LEU A 51 15.18 1.83 7.75
N PRO A 52 14.49 2.96 7.96
CA PRO A 52 13.04 2.99 8.18
C PRO A 52 12.25 3.02 6.86
N TYR A 53 11.20 2.23 6.77
CA TYR A 53 10.27 2.17 5.65
C TYR A 53 8.84 2.39 6.14
N ARG A 54 8.01 2.99 5.30
CA ARG A 54 6.60 3.26 5.60
C ARG A 54 5.72 3.06 4.37
N PHE A 55 4.69 2.26 4.52
CA PHE A 55 3.55 2.22 3.62
C PHE A 55 2.36 2.92 4.29
N GLU A 56 1.78 3.90 3.60
CA GLU A 56 0.61 4.62 4.07
C GLU A 56 -0.43 4.79 2.96
N ILE A 57 -1.69 4.57 3.27
CA ILE A 57 -2.81 4.83 2.36
C ILE A 57 -3.99 5.43 3.14
N PRO A 58 -4.73 6.40 2.55
CA PRO A 58 -5.93 6.91 3.18
C PRO A 58 -6.97 5.79 3.31
N MET A 59 -7.56 5.66 4.49
CA MET A 59 -8.65 4.73 4.75
C MET A 59 -9.98 5.32 4.31
N PRO A 60 -10.95 4.47 3.93
CA PRO A 60 -12.29 4.92 3.58
C PRO A 60 -12.95 5.69 4.74
N ASP A 61 -13.58 6.82 4.44
CA ASP A 61 -14.37 7.57 5.43
C ASP A 61 -15.73 6.87 5.57
N ARG A 62 -16.22 6.75 6.80
CA ARG A 62 -17.55 6.22 7.09
C ARG A 62 -18.64 6.99 6.35
N LYS A 63 -18.48 8.30 6.18
CA LYS A 63 -19.43 9.18 5.48
C LYS A 63 -19.66 8.79 4.03
N ASP A 64 -18.64 8.21 3.38
CA ASP A 64 -18.75 7.73 1.99
C ASP A 64 -19.79 6.60 1.85
N TYR A 65 -20.14 5.94 2.96
CA TYR A 65 -21.06 4.80 2.99
C TYR A 65 -22.44 5.15 3.55
N GLU A 66 -22.72 6.41 3.89
CA GLU A 66 -24.03 6.83 4.42
C GLU A 66 -25.14 6.80 3.37
N ARG A 67 -24.81 6.84 2.07
CA ARG A 67 -25.79 6.91 0.97
C ARG A 67 -25.60 5.83 -0.08
N THR A 68 -26.70 5.28 -0.61
CA THR A 68 -26.65 4.31 -1.70
C THR A 68 -26.02 4.91 -2.96
N GLU A 69 -25.20 4.13 -3.66
CA GLU A 69 -24.44 4.64 -4.82
C GLU A 69 -25.34 5.02 -6.00
N VAL A 70 -26.46 4.32 -6.17
CA VAL A 70 -27.34 4.47 -7.35
C VAL A 70 -28.48 5.45 -7.09
N THR A 71 -29.13 5.35 -5.94
CA THR A 71 -30.33 6.16 -5.62
C THR A 71 -30.03 7.35 -4.72
N GLY A 72 -28.88 7.39 -4.03
CA GLY A 72 -28.51 8.46 -3.10
C GLY A 72 -29.26 8.42 -1.76
N ASP A 73 -30.06 7.39 -1.51
CA ASP A 73 -30.86 7.23 -0.31
C ASP A 73 -29.98 6.97 0.91
N LEU A 74 -30.41 7.47 2.07
CA LEU A 74 -29.70 7.24 3.34
C LEU A 74 -29.77 5.77 3.73
N ARG A 75 -28.61 5.17 4.02
CA ARG A 75 -28.48 3.84 4.61
C ARG A 75 -28.76 3.89 6.11
N SER A 76 -29.23 2.77 6.66
CA SER A 76 -29.25 2.56 8.12
C SER A 76 -27.82 2.54 8.66
N GLN A 77 -27.66 2.88 9.95
CA GLN A 77 -26.34 2.88 10.60
C GLN A 77 -25.64 1.51 10.48
N GLU A 78 -26.38 0.42 10.69
CA GLU A 78 -25.86 -0.95 10.58
C GLU A 78 -25.34 -1.26 9.16
N LEU A 79 -26.07 -0.83 8.12
CA LEU A 79 -25.63 -1.03 6.74
C LEU A 79 -24.40 -0.17 6.43
N THR A 80 -24.39 1.10 6.85
CA THR A 80 -23.23 2.00 6.70
C THR A 80 -21.98 1.38 7.32
N ASP A 81 -22.08 0.92 8.56
CA ASP A 81 -20.95 0.32 9.29
C ASP A 81 -20.47 -0.97 8.61
N LYS A 82 -21.40 -1.80 8.13
CA LYS A 82 -21.07 -3.03 7.39
C LYS A 82 -20.31 -2.76 6.08
N PHE A 83 -20.75 -1.78 5.30
CA PHE A 83 -20.08 -1.40 4.05
C PHE A 83 -18.73 -0.74 4.30
N HIS A 84 -18.65 0.15 5.30
CA HIS A 84 -17.40 0.78 5.73
C HIS A 84 -16.37 -0.26 6.19
N GLU A 85 -16.77 -1.22 7.02
CA GLU A 85 -15.91 -2.30 7.48
C GLU A 85 -15.45 -3.20 6.31
N GLN A 86 -16.32 -3.45 5.33
CA GLN A 86 -15.93 -4.18 4.12
C GLN A 86 -14.87 -3.44 3.32
N ALA A 87 -15.02 -2.13 3.14
CA ALA A 87 -14.01 -1.32 2.46
C ALA A 87 -12.69 -1.29 3.25
N ALA A 88 -12.75 -1.12 4.56
CA ALA A 88 -11.56 -1.18 5.43
C ALA A 88 -10.78 -2.49 5.24
N ARG A 89 -11.47 -3.64 5.18
CA ARG A 89 -10.84 -4.94 4.90
C ARG A 89 -10.17 -4.99 3.52
N GLN A 90 -10.78 -4.38 2.50
CA GLN A 90 -10.18 -4.31 1.16
C GLN A 90 -8.89 -3.50 1.15
N TYR A 91 -8.82 -2.38 1.88
CA TYR A 91 -7.61 -1.56 1.98
C TYR A 91 -6.48 -2.28 2.72
N TRP A 92 -6.80 -3.00 3.81
CA TRP A 92 -5.83 -3.89 4.47
C TRP A 92 -5.30 -4.98 3.54
N ARG A 93 -6.18 -5.56 2.72
CA ARG A 93 -5.79 -6.55 1.73
C ARG A 93 -4.88 -5.95 0.66
N LEU A 94 -5.18 -4.75 0.16
CA LEU A 94 -4.34 -4.05 -0.80
C LEU A 94 -2.94 -3.79 -0.23
N ALA A 95 -2.86 -3.34 1.03
CA ALA A 95 -1.57 -3.16 1.72
C ALA A 95 -0.78 -4.47 1.78
N LYS A 96 -1.45 -5.58 2.11
CA LYS A 96 -0.82 -6.90 2.11
C LYS A 96 -0.33 -7.32 0.72
N GLU A 97 -1.18 -7.20 -0.29
CA GLU A 97 -0.84 -7.58 -1.67
C GLU A 97 0.33 -6.75 -2.20
N TYR A 98 0.36 -5.45 -1.91
CA TYR A 98 1.45 -4.56 -2.30
C TYR A 98 2.78 -5.01 -1.68
N ILE A 99 2.81 -5.26 -0.37
CA ILE A 99 4.04 -5.68 0.33
C ILE A 99 4.48 -7.06 -0.13
N TYR A 100 3.55 -8.03 -0.23
CA TYR A 100 3.87 -9.39 -0.65
C TYR A 100 4.41 -9.42 -2.07
N MET A 101 3.83 -8.65 -2.99
CA MET A 101 4.34 -8.54 -4.35
C MET A 101 5.79 -8.06 -4.39
N HIS A 102 6.17 -7.08 -3.58
CA HIS A 102 7.57 -6.64 -3.50
C HIS A 102 8.49 -7.71 -2.91
N MET A 103 8.02 -8.49 -1.93
CA MET A 103 8.78 -9.63 -1.41
C MET A 103 8.99 -10.71 -2.47
N GLU A 104 7.94 -11.07 -3.22
CA GLU A 104 8.05 -12.01 -4.34
C GLU A 104 8.96 -11.47 -5.44
N PHE A 105 8.89 -10.17 -5.73
CA PHE A 105 9.75 -9.50 -6.70
C PHE A 105 11.23 -9.58 -6.32
N LEU A 106 11.56 -9.40 -5.04
CA LEU A 106 12.92 -9.59 -4.51
C LEU A 106 13.43 -11.02 -4.80
N GLU A 107 12.61 -12.03 -4.54
CA GLU A 107 13.00 -13.43 -4.74
C GLU A 107 13.19 -13.79 -6.21
N VAL A 108 12.33 -13.27 -7.09
CA VAL A 108 12.37 -13.60 -8.53
C VAL A 108 13.49 -12.85 -9.26
N THR A 109 13.74 -11.60 -8.88
CA THR A 109 14.72 -10.75 -9.59
C THR A 109 16.10 -10.72 -8.96
N GLY A 110 16.22 -11.13 -7.69
CA GLY A 110 17.46 -11.04 -6.92
C GLY A 110 17.86 -9.60 -6.58
N CYS A 111 16.96 -8.62 -6.75
CA CYS A 111 17.21 -7.26 -6.31
C CYS A 111 17.33 -7.20 -4.77
N GLU A 112 18.03 -6.19 -4.28
CA GLU A 112 18.17 -5.99 -2.85
C GLU A 112 16.89 -5.39 -2.24
N PHE A 113 16.65 -5.67 -0.96
CA PHE A 113 15.48 -5.16 -0.23
C PHE A 113 15.30 -3.65 -0.40
N HIS A 114 16.40 -2.90 -0.32
CA HIS A 114 16.39 -1.46 -0.41
C HIS A 114 16.04 -0.95 -1.81
N GLU A 115 16.26 -1.74 -2.86
CA GLU A 115 15.90 -1.40 -4.25
C GLU A 115 14.40 -1.61 -4.48
N ALA A 116 13.86 -2.78 -4.07
CA ALA A 116 12.43 -3.05 -4.21
C ALA A 116 11.58 -2.09 -3.38
N PHE A 117 12.01 -1.79 -2.15
CA PHE A 117 11.28 -0.91 -1.24
C PHE A 117 11.76 0.55 -1.27
N ALA A 118 12.64 0.93 -2.20
CA ALA A 118 13.18 2.30 -2.30
C ALA A 118 12.11 3.40 -2.24
N PRO A 119 10.96 3.28 -2.94
CA PRO A 119 9.91 4.30 -2.87
C PRO A 119 9.39 4.54 -1.45
N LEU A 120 9.39 3.50 -0.60
CA LEU A 120 8.83 3.54 0.75
C LEU A 120 9.84 3.92 1.83
N LEU A 121 11.10 4.11 1.48
CA LEU A 121 12.14 4.54 2.41
C LEU A 121 11.76 5.91 3.00
N VAL A 122 11.85 6.04 4.32
CA VAL A 122 11.53 7.28 5.04
C VAL A 122 12.79 8.12 5.19
N THR A 123 12.69 9.38 4.78
CA THR A 123 13.79 10.34 4.87
C THR A 123 13.84 11.04 6.23
N LYS A 124 14.87 11.85 6.46
CA LYS A 124 15.00 12.63 7.70
C LYS A 124 13.86 13.64 7.92
N SER A 125 13.18 14.10 6.86
CA SER A 125 12.00 14.98 7.00
C SER A 125 10.75 14.21 7.42
N GLY A 126 10.79 12.87 7.41
CA GLY A 126 9.63 12.02 7.67
C GLY A 126 8.77 11.76 6.43
N ASP A 127 9.18 12.22 5.25
CA ASP A 127 8.56 11.90 3.96
C ASP A 127 9.11 10.59 3.39
N ASN A 128 8.32 9.92 2.56
CA ASN A 128 8.80 8.80 1.76
C ASN A 128 9.61 9.31 0.56
N VAL A 129 10.61 8.54 0.13
CA VAL A 129 11.42 8.85 -1.07
C VAL A 129 10.55 9.06 -2.31
N TRP A 130 9.46 8.30 -2.50
CA TRP A 130 8.59 8.48 -3.65
C TRP A 130 7.98 9.88 -3.73
N GLN A 131 7.69 10.52 -2.59
CA GLN A 131 7.11 11.87 -2.55
C GLN A 131 8.10 12.90 -3.10
N LEU A 132 9.39 12.70 -2.83
CA LEU A 132 10.47 13.53 -3.37
C LEU A 132 10.72 13.21 -4.85
N ALA A 133 10.79 11.92 -5.19
CA ALA A 133 11.11 11.44 -6.53
C ALA A 133 10.00 11.74 -7.55
N ALA A 134 8.73 11.77 -7.14
CA ALA A 134 7.59 11.97 -8.05
C ALA A 134 7.64 13.31 -8.81
N VAL A 135 8.21 14.35 -8.19
CA VAL A 135 8.39 15.66 -8.85
C VAL A 135 9.34 15.52 -10.02
N LYS A 136 10.53 14.96 -9.77
CA LYS A 136 11.59 14.82 -10.77
C LYS A 136 11.29 13.73 -11.81
N ALA A 137 10.62 12.65 -11.43
CA ALA A 137 10.26 11.56 -12.33
C ALA A 137 9.32 12.03 -13.46
N ARG A 138 8.42 12.98 -13.19
CA ARG A 138 7.56 13.57 -14.21
C ARG A 138 8.32 14.45 -15.19
N GLU A 139 9.39 15.09 -14.75
CA GLU A 139 10.24 15.91 -15.61
C GLU A 139 11.06 15.02 -16.54
N ILE A 140 11.75 14.01 -15.98
CA ILE A 140 12.50 13.00 -16.75
C ILE A 140 11.60 12.32 -17.78
N GLY A 141 10.38 11.93 -17.39
CA GLY A 141 9.44 11.28 -18.29
C GLY A 141 9.00 12.16 -19.48
N LYS A 142 9.03 13.49 -19.35
CA LYS A 142 8.68 14.42 -20.43
C LYS A 142 9.80 14.61 -21.45
N GLU A 143 11.05 14.44 -21.03
CA GLU A 143 12.22 14.44 -21.93
C GLU A 143 12.18 13.24 -22.89
N GLY A 144 11.36 12.24 -22.56
CA GLY A 144 11.11 11.06 -23.38
C GLY A 144 12.07 9.93 -23.02
N GLY A 145 11.53 8.72 -22.88
CA GLY A 145 12.31 7.49 -22.78
C GLY A 145 12.15 6.69 -24.06
N ASP A 146 13.26 6.21 -24.62
CA ASP A 146 13.21 5.28 -25.74
C ASP A 146 13.13 3.83 -25.22
N LEU A 147 11.93 3.26 -25.24
CA LEU A 147 11.72 1.86 -24.88
C LEU A 147 12.45 0.90 -25.82
N LEU A 148 12.71 1.30 -27.07
CA LEU A 148 13.46 0.48 -28.03
C LEU A 148 14.96 0.52 -27.75
N ALA A 149 15.48 1.59 -27.15
CA ALA A 149 16.86 1.64 -26.67
C ALA A 149 17.13 0.60 -25.56
N LEU A 150 16.10 0.13 -24.86
CA LEU A 150 16.20 -0.95 -23.86
C LEU A 150 16.27 -2.35 -24.48
N MET A 151 15.92 -2.51 -25.76
CA MET A 151 15.91 -3.81 -26.45
C MET A 151 17.28 -4.21 -27.02
N GLY A 152 18.31 -3.37 -26.85
CA GLY A 152 19.63 -3.55 -27.46
C GLY A 152 19.62 -3.33 -28.99
N PRO A 153 20.79 -3.28 -29.64
CA PRO A 153 20.85 -3.18 -31.10
C PRO A 153 20.15 -4.39 -31.73
N LYS A 154 19.30 -4.14 -32.73
CA LYS A 154 18.79 -5.21 -33.60
C LYS A 154 19.99 -5.81 -34.34
N GLU A 155 20.27 -7.09 -34.10
CA GLU A 155 21.15 -7.91 -34.95
C GLU A 155 20.64 -7.98 -36.39
#